data_AF-A0A1H2ZTE5-F1
#
_entry.id   AF-A0A1H2ZTE5-F1
#
_cell.length_a   1.000
_cell.length_b   1.000
_cell.length_c   1.000
_cell.angle_alpha   90.00
_cell.angle_beta   90.00
_cell.angle_gamma   90.00
#
_symmetry.space_group_name_H-M   'P 1'
#
loop_
_entity.id
_entity.type
_entity.pdbx_description
1 polymer ?
#
loop_
_entity_poly.entity_id
_entity_poly.type
_entity_poly.pdbx_seq_one_letter_code
_entity_poly.pdbx_strand_id
1 'polypeptide(L)'
;MADEGRRQGVSDDTRALMAFQSRSKSVGVAYLLWFFLGGFGGHRFYLGNIGIAVLILACTLIGFGVLVTLIVTAAILIYDLFTIPSQVRRYNERLMTEIGG
;
A
#
# COMPACT_ATOMS: atom_id res chain seq x y z
N MET A 1 33.57 15.48 50.97
CA MET A 1 32.93 16.32 49.94
C MET A 1 33.00 15.74 48.51
N ALA A 2 33.87 14.77 48.19
CA ALA A 2 33.96 14.19 46.84
C ALA A 2 32.97 13.04 46.53
N ASP A 3 32.28 12.47 47.53
CA ASP A 3 31.36 11.33 47.33
C ASP A 3 29.94 11.76 46.89
N GLU A 4 29.51 12.98 47.28
CA GLU A 4 28.17 13.52 46.96
C GLU A 4 27.96 13.71 45.46
N GLY A 5 28.98 14.23 44.74
CA GLY A 5 28.91 14.47 43.30
C GLY A 5 28.84 13.19 42.46
N ARG A 6 29.39 12.08 42.96
CA ARG A 6 29.29 10.76 42.30
C ARG A 6 27.89 10.17 42.42
N ARG A 7 27.21 10.39 43.54
CA ARG A 7 25.84 9.90 43.78
C ARG A 7 24.80 10.68 42.97
N GLN A 8 25.01 11.98 42.77
CA GLN A 8 24.16 12.79 41.89
C GLN A 8 24.29 12.36 40.42
N GLY A 9 25.51 12.10 39.94
CA GLY A 9 25.74 11.60 38.56
C GLY A 9 24.99 10.29 38.26
N VAL A 10 25.04 9.31 39.16
CA VAL A 10 24.31 8.03 38.98
C VAL A 10 22.78 8.24 38.93
N SER A 11 22.23 9.17 39.72
CA SER A 11 20.80 9.47 39.68
C SER A 11 20.37 10.18 38.40
N ASP A 12 21.22 11.07 37.85
CA ASP A 12 20.95 11.77 36.59
C ASP A 12 21.07 10.83 35.40
N ASP A 13 22.06 9.93 35.39
CA ASP A 13 22.20 8.87 34.39
C ASP A 13 21.01 7.91 34.42
N THR A 14 20.52 7.56 35.62
CA THR A 14 19.33 6.71 35.80
C THR A 14 18.08 7.39 35.23
N ARG A 15 17.91 8.69 35.44
CA ARG A 15 16.81 9.47 34.86
C ARG A 15 16.91 9.57 33.34
N ALA A 16 18.12 9.73 32.81
CA ALA A 16 18.38 9.71 31.37
C ALA A 16 18.05 8.35 30.75
N LEU A 17 18.42 7.24 31.39
CA LEU A 17 18.11 5.88 30.95
C LEU A 17 16.61 5.57 31.00
N MET A 18 15.91 6.00 32.06
CA MET A 18 14.45 5.84 32.16
C MET A 18 13.71 6.69 31.10
N ALA A 19 14.18 7.92 30.84
CA ALA A 19 13.64 8.76 29.78
C ALA A 19 13.87 8.13 28.39
N PHE A 20 15.04 7.54 28.15
CA PHE A 20 15.38 6.88 26.90
C PHE A 20 14.54 5.61 26.67
N GLN A 21 14.35 4.77 27.70
CA GLN A 21 13.48 3.59 27.60
C GLN A 21 12.03 3.95 27.33
N SER A 22 11.47 4.97 27.99
CA SER A 22 10.09 5.41 27.75
C SER A 22 9.85 5.95 26.34
N ARG A 23 10.90 6.48 25.69
CA ARG A 23 10.89 6.95 24.30
C ARG A 23 11.29 5.88 23.29
N SER A 24 11.86 4.77 23.74
CA SER A 24 12.36 3.72 22.85
C SER A 24 11.19 3.00 22.20
N LYS A 25 11.18 3.01 20.87
CA LYS A 25 10.10 2.44 20.07
C LYS A 25 10.39 0.95 19.77
N SER A 26 9.42 0.08 20.06
CA SER A 26 9.45 -1.38 19.86
C SER A 26 9.41 -1.82 18.39
N VAL A 27 10.51 -2.42 17.95
CA VAL A 27 10.68 -3.08 16.65
C VAL A 27 9.61 -4.16 16.39
N GLY A 28 9.12 -4.85 17.44
CA GLY A 28 8.11 -5.89 17.31
C GLY A 28 6.75 -5.36 16.82
N VAL A 29 6.36 -4.16 17.24
CA VAL A 29 5.14 -3.50 16.78
C VAL A 29 5.26 -3.09 15.30
N ALA A 30 6.45 -2.68 14.86
CA ALA A 30 6.73 -2.38 13.46
C ALA A 30 6.55 -3.61 12.55
N TYR A 31 6.96 -4.79 13.01
CA TYR A 31 6.75 -6.06 12.31
C TYR A 31 5.29 -6.52 12.32
N LEU A 32 4.55 -6.30 13.41
CA LEU A 32 3.12 -6.63 13.48
C LEU A 32 2.30 -5.77 12.50
N LEU A 33 2.62 -4.47 12.40
CA LEU A 33 2.06 -3.55 11.41
C LEU A 33 2.48 -3.89 9.98
N TRP A 34 3.73 -4.33 9.77
CA TRP A 34 4.20 -4.83 8.48
C TRP A 34 3.43 -6.09 8.05
N PHE A 35 3.16 -7.00 8.98
CA PHE A 35 2.45 -8.25 8.73
C PHE A 35 0.95 -8.03 8.46
N PHE A 36 0.28 -7.17 9.23
CA PHE A 36 -1.15 -6.87 9.05
C PHE A 36 -1.44 -5.94 7.86
N LEU A 37 -0.48 -5.11 7.45
CA LEU A 37 -0.68 -4.07 6.42
C LEU A 37 0.09 -4.33 5.12
N GLY A 38 0.82 -5.45 5.01
CA GLY A 38 1.13 -6.23 3.80
C GLY A 38 1.81 -5.56 2.58
N GLY A 39 2.08 -4.25 2.60
CA GLY A 39 2.55 -3.48 1.44
C GLY A 39 2.38 -1.97 1.58
N PHE A 40 1.60 -1.51 2.57
CA PHE A 40 1.25 -0.10 2.82
C PHE A 40 2.35 0.78 3.44
N GLY A 41 3.61 0.35 3.51
CA GLY A 41 4.69 1.21 4.01
C GLY A 41 4.64 1.52 5.52
N GLY A 42 3.98 0.68 6.33
CA GLY A 42 3.87 0.85 7.79
C GLY A 42 5.21 0.93 8.54
N HIS A 43 6.27 0.30 7.99
CA HIS A 43 7.62 0.34 8.56
C HIS A 43 8.19 1.77 8.66
N ARG A 44 7.91 2.65 7.69
CA ARG A 44 8.37 4.06 7.70
C ARG A 44 7.50 4.97 8.57
N PHE A 45 6.24 4.60 8.79
CA PHE A 45 5.34 5.29 9.72
C PHE A 45 5.84 5.17 11.17
N TYR A 46 6.51 4.05 11.48
CA TYR A 46 7.06 3.78 12.81
C TYR A 46 8.33 4.58 13.13
N LEU A 47 9.17 4.79 12.12
CA LEU A 47 10.43 5.55 12.20
C LEU A 47 10.25 7.08 12.36
N GLY A 48 9.01 7.58 12.41
CA GLY A 48 8.72 9.01 12.63
C GLY A 48 8.66 9.87 11.36
N ASN A 49 8.94 9.29 10.19
CA ASN A 49 8.81 9.96 8.89
C ASN A 49 7.41 9.72 8.28
N ILE A 50 6.39 10.31 8.90
CA ILE A 50 4.97 10.19 8.52
C ILE A 50 4.74 10.63 7.06
N GLY A 51 5.40 11.69 6.60
CA GLY A 51 5.21 12.21 5.24
C GLY A 51 5.55 11.22 4.13
N ILE A 52 6.69 10.53 4.23
CA ILE A 52 7.11 9.53 3.23
C ILE A 52 6.25 8.26 3.32
N ALA A 53 5.80 7.92 4.53
CA ALA A 53 4.95 6.75 4.73
C ALA A 53 3.56 6.94 4.09
N VAL A 54 2.96 8.13 4.21
CA VAL A 54 1.70 8.49 3.52
C VAL A 54 1.87 8.55 2.00
N LEU A 55 3.00 9.03 1.50
CA LEU A 55 3.27 9.07 0.05
C LEU A 55 3.30 7.66 -0.56
N ILE A 56 4.00 6.73 0.08
CA ILE A 56 4.11 5.34 -0.37
C ILE A 56 2.74 4.66 -0.28
N LEU A 57 2.00 4.90 0.80
CA LEU A 57 0.65 4.41 0.99
C LEU A 57 -0.28 4.82 -0.16
N ALA A 58 -0.30 6.11 -0.49
CA ALA A 58 -1.09 6.66 -1.57
C ALA A 58 -0.68 6.06 -2.92
N CYS A 59 0.62 5.96 -3.22
CA CYS A 59 1.12 5.31 -4.43
C CYS A 59 0.69 3.84 -4.53
N THR A 60 0.67 3.11 -3.40
CA THR A 60 0.28 1.69 -3.38
C THR A 60 -1.21 1.53 -3.63
N LEU A 61 -2.06 2.37 -3.02
CA LEU A 61 -3.51 2.40 -3.27
C LEU A 61 -3.82 2.72 -4.74
N ILE A 62 -3.19 3.79 -5.25
CA ILE A 62 -3.40 4.25 -6.63
C ILE A 62 -2.91 3.18 -7.61
N GLY A 63 -1.72 2.61 -7.38
CA GLY A 63 -1.17 1.53 -8.21
C GLY A 63 -2.05 0.28 -8.22
N PHE A 64 -2.63 -0.10 -7.08
CA PHE A 64 -3.56 -1.22 -7.00
C PHE A 64 -4.87 -0.94 -7.76
N GLY A 65 -5.44 0.26 -7.61
CA GLY A 65 -6.62 0.67 -8.38
C GLY A 65 -6.38 0.66 -9.89
N VAL A 66 -5.21 1.14 -10.34
CA VAL A 66 -4.79 1.08 -11.74
C VAL A 66 -4.66 -0.36 -12.22
N LEU A 67 -4.00 -1.24 -11.45
CA LEU A 67 -3.83 -2.64 -11.82
C LEU A 67 -5.18 -3.36 -11.99
N VAL A 68 -6.10 -3.17 -11.05
CA VAL A 68 -7.46 -3.75 -11.13
C VAL A 68 -8.19 -3.23 -12.37
N THR A 69 -8.11 -1.92 -12.63
CA THR A 69 -8.74 -1.31 -13.80
C THR A 69 -8.19 -1.88 -15.11
N LEU A 70 -6.87 -2.10 -15.18
CA LEU A 70 -6.24 -2.73 -16.35
C LEU A 70 -6.71 -4.17 -16.55
N ILE A 71 -6.82 -4.96 -15.48
CA ILE A 71 -7.28 -6.35 -15.56
C ILE A 71 -8.73 -6.41 -16.07
N VAL A 72 -9.61 -5.58 -15.53
CA VAL A 72 -11.02 -5.51 -15.95
C VAL A 72 -11.13 -5.07 -17.41
N THR A 73 -10.38 -4.03 -17.80
CA THR A 73 -10.38 -3.54 -19.18
C THR A 73 -9.86 -4.61 -20.15
N ALA A 74 -8.79 -5.31 -19.80
CA ALA A 74 -8.26 -6.41 -20.59
C ALA A 74 -9.29 -7.54 -20.76
N ALA A 75 -10.03 -7.89 -19.70
CA ALA A 75 -11.09 -8.89 -19.77
C ALA A 75 -12.23 -8.47 -20.71
N ILE A 76 -12.66 -7.21 -20.68
CA ILE A 76 -13.67 -6.67 -21.59
C ILE A 76 -13.17 -6.71 -23.05
N LEU A 77 -11.93 -6.29 -23.30
CA LEU A 77 -11.37 -6.31 -24.65
C LEU A 77 -11.27 -7.73 -25.22
N ILE A 78 -10.90 -8.71 -24.39
CA ILE A 78 -10.91 -10.12 -24.79
C ILE A 78 -12.33 -10.56 -25.13
N TYR A 79 -13.32 -10.22 -24.30
CA TYR A 79 -14.73 -10.52 -24.57
C TYR A 79 -15.21 -9.89 -25.89
N ASP A 80 -14.88 -8.61 -26.14
CA ASP A 80 -15.26 -7.89 -27.36
C ASP A 80 -14.60 -8.50 -28.60
N LEU A 81 -13.34 -8.96 -28.50
CA LEU A 81 -12.63 -9.61 -29.59
C LEU A 81 -13.39 -10.84 -30.12
N PHE A 82 -14.01 -11.61 -29.24
CA PHE A 82 -14.86 -12.74 -29.63
C PHE A 82 -16.27 -12.33 -30.05
N THR A 83 -16.80 -11.28 -29.45
CA THR A 83 -18.21 -10.89 -29.65
C THR A 83 -18.41 -10.07 -30.94
N ILE A 84 -17.50 -9.15 -31.28
CA ILE A 84 -17.59 -8.28 -32.46
C ILE A 84 -17.73 -9.08 -33.78
N PRO A 85 -16.91 -10.10 -34.07
CA PRO A 85 -17.03 -10.89 -35.31
C PRO A 85 -18.41 -11.55 -35.43
N SER A 86 -18.95 -12.03 -34.31
CA SER A 86 -20.27 -12.66 -34.27
C SER A 86 -21.40 -11.68 -34.56
N GLN A 87 -21.30 -10.45 -34.04
CA GLN A 87 -22.27 -9.38 -34.26
C GLN A 87 -22.23 -8.89 -35.71
N VAL A 88 -21.02 -8.70 -36.26
CA VAL A 88 -20.82 -8.31 -37.66
C VAL A 88 -21.40 -9.36 -38.60
N ARG A 89 -21.17 -10.66 -38.35
CA ARG A 89 -21.73 -11.73 -39.17
C ARG A 89 -23.27 -11.71 -39.16
N ARG A 90 -23.87 -11.59 -37.98
CA ARG A 90 -25.34 -11.50 -37.84
C ARG A 90 -25.93 -10.27 -38.52
N TYR A 91 -25.22 -9.15 -38.51
CA TYR A 91 -25.65 -7.94 -39.20
C TYR A 91 -25.61 -8.13 -40.72
N ASN A 92 -24.50 -8.68 -41.24
CA ASN A 92 -24.34 -8.93 -42.67
C ASN A 92 -25.35 -9.95 -43.21
N GLU A 93 -25.67 -11.01 -42.46
CA GLU A 93 -26.69 -12.00 -42.82
C GLU A 93 -28.09 -11.37 -42.95
N ARG A 94 -28.46 -10.47 -42.03
CA ARG A 94 -29.73 -9.72 -42.12
C ARG A 94 -29.76 -8.82 -43.33
N LEU A 95 -28.66 -8.09 -43.58
CA LEU A 95 -28.54 -7.19 -44.72
C LEU A 95 -28.66 -7.94 -46.06
N MET A 96 -28.07 -9.13 -46.18
CA MET A 96 -28.24 -9.97 -47.38
C MET A 96 -29.68 -10.42 -47.61
N THR A 97 -30.43 -10.68 -46.53
CA THR A 97 -31.85 -11.07 -46.62
C THR A 97 -32.72 -9.89 -47.07
N GLU A 98 -32.40 -8.68 -46.62
CA GLU A 98 -33.14 -7.47 -46.99
C GLU A 98 -32.84 -6.98 -48.42
N ILE A 99 -31.60 -7.13 -48.89
CA ILE A 99 -31.21 -6.73 -50.25
C ILE A 99 -31.54 -7.81 -51.30
N GLY A 100 -31.49 -9.09 -50.93
CA GLY A 100 -31.71 -10.22 -51.84
C GLY A 100 -33.15 -10.77 -51.88
N GLY A 101 -34.02 -10.28 -50.98
CA GLY A 101 -35.46 -10.62 -50.93
C GLY A 101 -36.32 -9.67 -51.74
#